data_AF-A0A7C1VRV2-F1
#
_entry.id   AF-A0A7C1VRV2-F1
#
_cell.length_a   1.000
_cell.length_b   1.000
_cell.length_c   1.000
_cell.angle_alpha   90.00
_cell.angle_beta   90.00
_cell.angle_gamma   90.00
#
_symmetry.space_group_name_H-M   'P 1'
#
loop_
_entity.id
_entity.type
_entity.pdbx_description
1 polymer ?
#
loop_
_entity_poly.entity_id
_entity_poly.type
_entity_poly.pdbx_seq_one_letter_code
_entity_poly.pdbx_strand_id
1 'polypeptide(L)'
;MCKDGFKIVNPPWVYGPSEVKEWIDASYPTRKERRRGREKHDKPLENLRISFDFKGKKRELSNLFLRVVFKPFGLNKVEEGFDSVAVAETLLRGFARAGFRNVVEIVVDKNVVYRHPEKQYDLRQTIELFKDYKDRGCGRVELKVMFEGNCTVYTVVRKTHRLSRHAVELVFNGRIERERVRRFLNYVTKHLEVEMFADKWFRHSP
;
A
#
# COMPACT_ATOMS: atom_id res chain seq x y z
N MET A 1 -40.11 28.22 -65.68
CA MET A 1 -39.46 28.85 -64.51
C MET A 1 -39.14 27.75 -63.49
N CYS A 2 -37.89 27.77 -63.00
CA CYS A 2 -37.29 26.98 -61.91
C CYS A 2 -38.16 26.88 -60.63
N LYS A 3 -38.05 25.93 -59.69
CA LYS A 3 -37.06 24.90 -59.35
C LYS A 3 -37.70 23.95 -58.32
N ASP A 4 -37.49 22.65 -58.46
CA ASP A 4 -37.79 21.62 -57.47
C ASP A 4 -36.87 21.75 -56.24
N GLY A 5 -37.46 21.77 -55.04
CA GLY A 5 -36.74 21.72 -53.77
C GLY A 5 -36.59 20.28 -53.27
N PHE A 6 -35.65 19.52 -53.82
CA PHE A 6 -35.26 18.21 -53.27
C PHE A 6 -34.61 18.41 -51.89
N LYS A 7 -35.30 17.95 -50.84
CA LYS A 7 -34.74 17.89 -49.48
C LYS A 7 -33.85 16.66 -49.39
N ILE A 8 -32.53 16.84 -49.54
CA ILE A 8 -31.54 15.78 -49.35
C ILE A 8 -31.54 15.41 -47.87
N VAL A 9 -32.20 14.31 -47.52
CA VAL A 9 -32.04 13.67 -46.21
C VAL A 9 -30.78 12.80 -46.33
N ASN A 10 -29.69 13.23 -45.70
CA ASN A 10 -28.47 12.44 -45.67
C ASN A 10 -28.77 11.07 -45.05
N PRO A 11 -28.46 9.96 -45.73
CA PRO A 11 -28.70 8.64 -45.18
C PRO A 11 -27.80 8.39 -43.95
N PRO A 12 -28.20 7.48 -43.04
CA PRO A 12 -27.65 7.34 -41.68
C PRO A 12 -26.17 6.90 -41.60
N TRP A 13 -25.52 6.68 -42.75
CA TRP A 13 -24.12 6.31 -42.87
C TRP A 13 -23.19 7.47 -43.26
N VAL A 14 -23.72 8.69 -43.42
CA VAL A 14 -22.92 9.89 -43.73
C VAL A 14 -22.59 10.62 -42.44
N TYR A 15 -21.59 10.12 -41.71
CA TYR A 15 -21.03 10.85 -40.57
C TYR A 15 -20.16 12.00 -41.07
N GLY A 16 -20.35 13.19 -40.51
CA GLY A 16 -19.49 14.35 -40.80
C GLY A 16 -18.05 14.11 -40.31
N PRO A 17 -17.03 14.82 -40.84
CA PRO A 17 -15.63 14.62 -40.46
C PRO A 17 -15.35 14.70 -38.95
N SER A 18 -16.15 15.46 -38.20
CA SER A 18 -16.08 15.56 -36.73
C SER A 18 -16.64 14.33 -36.02
N GLU A 19 -17.73 13.75 -36.51
CA GLU A 19 -18.39 12.58 -35.91
C GLU A 19 -17.60 11.30 -36.20
N VAL A 20 -17.03 11.19 -37.39
CA VAL A 20 -16.08 10.12 -37.74
C VAL A 20 -14.85 10.19 -36.85
N LYS A 21 -14.35 11.40 -36.56
CA LYS A 21 -13.21 11.59 -35.67
C LYS A 21 -13.55 11.21 -34.23
N GLU A 22 -14.71 11.59 -33.71
CA GLU A 22 -15.16 11.13 -32.38
C GLU A 22 -15.31 9.61 -32.31
N TRP A 23 -15.83 8.97 -33.36
CA TRP A 23 -15.97 7.51 -33.40
C TRP A 23 -14.61 6.79 -33.49
N ILE A 24 -13.67 7.33 -34.26
CA ILE A 24 -12.29 6.84 -34.35
C ILE A 24 -11.56 7.04 -33.01
N ASP A 25 -11.70 8.20 -32.38
CA ASP A 25 -11.09 8.50 -31.08
C ASP A 25 -11.71 7.64 -29.96
N ALA A 26 -13.00 7.31 -30.04
CA ALA A 26 -13.68 6.39 -29.11
C ALA A 26 -13.25 4.92 -29.31
N SER A 27 -13.04 4.50 -30.56
CA SER A 27 -12.67 3.13 -30.92
C SER A 27 -11.17 2.86 -30.74
N TYR A 28 -10.34 3.88 -30.97
CA TYR A 28 -8.87 3.82 -30.86
C TYR A 28 -8.33 4.97 -30.00
N PRO A 29 -8.69 5.02 -28.71
CA PRO A 29 -8.28 6.12 -27.84
C PRO A 29 -6.76 6.17 -27.75
N THR A 30 -6.21 7.35 -28.02
CA THR A 30 -4.76 7.55 -28.00
C THR A 30 -4.20 7.28 -26.59
N ARG A 31 -2.91 6.93 -26.51
CA ARG A 31 -2.23 6.66 -25.22
C ARG A 31 -2.34 7.83 -24.23
N LYS A 32 -2.55 9.06 -24.74
CA LYS A 32 -2.73 10.30 -23.99
C LYS A 32 -4.15 10.44 -23.42
N GLU A 33 -5.18 10.02 -24.14
CA GLU A 33 -6.58 10.01 -23.67
C GLU A 33 -6.83 8.89 -22.67
N ARG A 34 -6.26 7.70 -22.89
CA ARG A 34 -6.27 6.63 -21.88
C ARG A 34 -5.61 7.06 -20.56
N ARG A 35 -4.55 7.88 -20.62
CA ARG A 35 -3.91 8.48 -19.43
C ARG A 35 -4.81 9.51 -18.76
N ARG A 36 -5.40 10.45 -19.53
CA ARG A 36 -6.33 11.46 -18.99
C ARG A 36 -7.61 10.87 -18.39
N GLY A 37 -8.15 9.81 -18.98
CA GLY A 37 -9.31 9.08 -18.44
C GLY A 37 -9.00 8.35 -17.14
N ARG A 38 -7.77 7.81 -16.99
CA ARG A 38 -7.28 7.24 -15.72
C ARG A 38 -7.00 8.31 -14.66
N GLU A 39 -6.41 9.44 -15.05
CA GLU A 39 -6.13 10.58 -14.17
C GLU A 39 -7.42 11.23 -13.62
N LYS A 40 -8.51 11.26 -14.40
CA LYS A 40 -9.79 11.84 -13.97
C LYS A 40 -10.55 11.03 -12.90
N HIS A 41 -10.22 9.75 -12.68
CA HIS A 41 -11.00 8.88 -11.80
C HIS A 41 -10.30 8.40 -10.51
N ASP A 42 -8.99 8.56 -10.38
CA ASP A 42 -8.25 7.97 -9.25
C ASP A 42 -7.96 9.00 -8.15
N LYS A 43 -9.01 9.38 -7.41
CA LYS A 43 -8.86 10.26 -6.24
C LYS A 43 -7.82 9.67 -5.27
N PRO A 44 -6.84 10.47 -4.81
CA PRO A 44 -5.83 10.01 -3.86
C PRO A 44 -6.49 9.52 -2.58
N LEU A 45 -5.83 8.57 -1.92
CA LEU A 45 -6.22 8.09 -0.61
C LEU A 45 -5.64 9.02 0.44
N GLU A 46 -6.44 9.32 1.46
CA GLU A 46 -6.03 10.06 2.63
C GLU A 46 -6.04 9.12 3.83
N ASN A 47 -5.02 9.22 4.68
CA ASN A 47 -4.98 8.61 6.01
C ASN A 47 -5.38 7.12 6.03
N LEU A 48 -4.64 6.30 5.28
CA LEU A 48 -4.94 4.89 5.09
C LEU A 48 -4.29 4.02 6.19
N ARG A 49 -5.05 3.06 6.74
CA ARG A 49 -4.51 2.01 7.61
C ARG A 49 -4.61 0.65 6.93
N ILE A 50 -3.50 -0.09 6.95
CA ILE A 50 -3.42 -1.44 6.42
C ILE A 50 -2.79 -2.32 7.49
N SER A 51 -3.37 -3.48 7.70
CA SER A 51 -2.85 -4.48 8.62
C SER A 51 -2.66 -5.81 7.89
N PHE A 52 -1.65 -6.56 8.29
CA PHE A 52 -1.34 -7.88 7.73
C PHE A 52 -1.20 -8.91 8.85
N ASP A 53 -1.74 -10.09 8.61
CA ASP A 53 -1.47 -11.30 9.41
C ASP A 53 -0.93 -12.41 8.51
N PHE A 54 -0.03 -13.22 9.03
CA PHE A 54 0.56 -14.32 8.27
C PHE A 54 -0.29 -15.59 8.39
N LYS A 55 -0.38 -16.35 7.29
CA LYS A 55 -1.08 -17.65 7.26
C LYS A 55 -0.30 -18.80 7.89
N GLY A 56 0.92 -18.54 8.36
CA GLY A 56 1.84 -19.52 8.90
C GLY A 56 1.46 -20.06 10.28
N LYS A 57 2.33 -20.94 10.80
CA LYS A 57 2.18 -21.50 12.15
C LYS A 57 2.32 -20.39 13.20
N LYS A 58 1.34 -20.30 14.09
CA LYS A 58 1.33 -19.42 15.26
C LYS A 58 1.49 -20.24 16.52
N ARG A 59 2.35 -19.80 17.44
CA ARG A 59 2.51 -20.39 18.77
C ARG A 59 1.77 -19.53 19.78
N GLU A 60 0.79 -20.11 20.46
CA GLU A 60 0.15 -19.41 21.58
C GLU A 60 1.10 -19.40 22.79
N LEU A 61 1.27 -18.22 23.41
CA LEU A 61 2.18 -18.01 24.54
C LEU A 61 1.45 -17.98 25.90
N SER A 62 0.13 -18.15 25.94
CA SER A 62 -0.63 -18.14 27.20
C SER A 62 -0.72 -19.52 27.86
N ASN A 63 -0.53 -19.57 29.18
CA ASN A 63 -0.80 -20.77 29.98
C ASN A 63 -2.29 -21.17 29.86
N LEU A 64 -2.60 -22.47 29.92
CA LEU A 64 -3.97 -23.02 29.77
C LEU A 64 -5.03 -22.27 30.59
N PHE A 65 -4.71 -21.88 31.83
CA PHE A 65 -5.62 -21.16 32.71
C PHE A 65 -5.87 -19.71 32.25
N LEU A 66 -4.81 -19.00 31.86
CA LEU A 66 -4.89 -17.64 31.30
C LEU A 66 -5.58 -17.65 29.94
N ARG A 67 -5.47 -18.75 29.18
CA ARG A 67 -6.13 -18.94 27.88
C ARG A 67 -7.63 -18.83 28.02
N VAL A 68 -8.24 -19.48 29.01
CA VAL A 68 -9.71 -19.45 29.23
C VAL A 68 -10.19 -18.05 29.59
N VAL A 69 -9.48 -17.37 30.49
CA VAL A 69 -9.85 -16.04 30.98
C VAL A 69 -9.66 -14.95 29.92
N PHE A 70 -8.58 -15.02 29.13
CA PHE A 70 -8.21 -13.98 28.17
C PHE A 70 -8.74 -14.19 26.75
N LYS A 71 -9.25 -15.38 26.43
CA LYS A 71 -9.86 -15.68 25.11
C LYS A 71 -11.03 -14.75 24.75
N PRO A 72 -12.02 -14.49 25.62
CA PRO A 72 -13.13 -13.59 25.26
C PRO A 72 -12.69 -12.13 25.08
N PHE A 73 -11.60 -11.69 25.73
CA PHE A 73 -11.09 -10.32 25.65
C PHE A 73 -10.01 -10.11 24.58
N GLY A 74 -9.65 -11.16 23.81
CA GLY A 74 -8.59 -11.08 22.81
C GLY A 74 -7.19 -10.78 23.37
N LEU A 75 -6.97 -11.00 24.67
CA LEU A 75 -5.72 -10.67 25.37
C LEU A 75 -4.65 -11.75 25.26
N ASN A 76 -5.00 -12.93 24.72
CA ASN A 76 -4.05 -14.00 24.45
C ASN A 76 -2.96 -13.51 23.48
N LYS A 77 -1.71 -13.82 23.82
CA LYS A 77 -0.56 -13.50 22.99
C LYS A 77 -0.24 -14.67 22.07
N VAL A 78 0.05 -14.34 20.82
CA VAL A 78 0.55 -15.26 19.81
C VAL A 78 1.94 -14.82 19.39
N GLU A 79 2.79 -15.80 19.13
CA GLU A 79 4.09 -15.65 18.50
C GLU A 79 4.01 -16.21 17.08
N GLU A 80 4.38 -15.37 16.13
CA GLU A 80 4.43 -15.70 14.72
C GLU A 80 5.76 -16.40 14.39
N GLY A 81 5.72 -17.39 13.50
CA GLY A 81 6.89 -18.17 13.10
C GLY A 81 7.83 -17.47 12.10
N PHE A 82 7.63 -16.18 11.82
CA PHE A 82 8.46 -15.42 10.87
C PHE A 82 9.62 -14.68 11.56
N ASP A 83 10.58 -14.23 10.75
CA ASP A 83 11.61 -13.26 11.15
C ASP A 83 11.13 -11.83 10.87
N SER A 84 10.98 -11.02 11.93
CA SER A 84 10.54 -9.62 11.83
C SER A 84 11.44 -8.78 10.94
N VAL A 85 12.75 -9.08 10.93
CA VAL A 85 13.75 -8.38 10.12
C VAL A 85 13.55 -8.69 8.64
N ALA A 86 13.36 -9.96 8.29
CA ALA A 86 13.09 -10.38 6.91
C ALA A 86 11.78 -9.78 6.36
N VAL A 87 10.75 -9.73 7.20
CA VAL A 87 9.48 -9.07 6.86
C VAL A 87 9.68 -7.58 6.65
N ALA A 88 10.38 -6.89 7.56
CA ALA A 88 10.68 -5.47 7.43
C ALA A 88 11.50 -5.15 6.17
N GLU A 89 12.47 -5.99 5.81
CA GLU A 89 13.24 -5.87 4.58
C GLU A 89 12.35 -5.97 3.34
N THR A 90 11.42 -6.93 3.33
CA THR A 90 10.46 -7.10 2.23
C THR A 90 9.51 -5.89 2.12
N LEU A 91 9.08 -5.33 3.26
CA LEU A 91 8.27 -4.12 3.29
C LEU A 91 9.05 -2.92 2.72
N LEU A 92 10.32 -2.73 3.10
CA LEU A 92 11.18 -1.68 2.51
C LEU A 92 11.34 -1.85 0.99
N ARG A 93 11.59 -3.07 0.50
CA ARG A 93 11.64 -3.34 -0.94
C ARG A 93 10.30 -3.02 -1.63
N GLY A 94 9.18 -3.32 -0.97
CA GLY A 94 7.85 -2.94 -1.42
C GLY A 94 7.67 -1.43 -1.52
N PHE A 95 8.10 -0.68 -0.50
CA PHE A 95 8.08 0.78 -0.50
C PHE A 95 8.92 1.35 -1.64
N ALA A 96 10.15 0.86 -1.83
CA ALA A 96 10.99 1.25 -2.96
C ALA A 96 10.29 1.00 -4.31
N ARG A 97 9.62 -0.16 -4.46
CA ARG A 97 8.88 -0.49 -5.69
C ARG A 97 7.67 0.43 -5.94
N ALA A 98 7.05 0.93 -4.87
CA ALA A 98 5.99 1.93 -4.93
C ALA A 98 6.50 3.37 -5.12
N GLY A 99 7.83 3.56 -5.17
CA GLY A 99 8.47 4.84 -5.42
C GLY A 99 8.70 5.68 -4.18
N PHE A 100 8.61 5.09 -2.98
CA PHE A 100 9.14 5.73 -1.77
C PHE A 100 10.66 5.79 -1.88
N ARG A 101 11.24 6.87 -1.36
CA ARG A 101 12.66 7.20 -1.56
C ARG A 101 13.40 7.42 -0.26
N ASN A 102 12.72 7.81 0.81
CA ASN A 102 13.36 8.21 2.06
C ASN A 102 12.92 7.31 3.22
N VAL A 103 13.87 6.73 3.96
CA VAL A 103 13.64 6.13 5.28
C VAL A 103 14.04 7.14 6.35
N VAL A 104 13.06 7.58 7.13
CA VAL A 104 13.31 8.55 8.20
C VAL A 104 13.97 7.87 9.40
N GLU A 105 13.47 6.69 9.78
CA GLU A 105 13.88 6.01 11.00
C GLU A 105 13.62 4.50 10.91
N ILE A 106 14.52 3.70 11.47
CA ILE A 106 14.37 2.26 11.71
C ILE A 106 14.66 1.99 13.18
N VAL A 107 13.74 1.30 13.84
CA VAL A 107 13.89 0.86 15.24
C VAL A 107 13.77 -0.65 15.30
N VAL A 108 14.72 -1.32 15.94
CA VAL A 108 14.73 -2.77 16.17
C VAL A 108 14.77 -3.03 17.67
N ASP A 109 13.75 -3.71 18.20
CA ASP A 109 13.61 -4.01 19.64
C ASP A 109 13.87 -2.80 20.56
N LYS A 110 13.32 -1.64 20.18
CA LYS A 110 13.44 -0.31 20.83
C LYS A 110 14.79 0.41 20.65
N ASN A 111 15.75 -0.18 19.94
CA ASN A 111 17.00 0.48 19.59
C ASN A 111 16.86 1.17 18.24
N VAL A 112 17.16 2.46 18.17
CA VAL A 112 17.21 3.19 16.89
C VAL A 112 18.47 2.78 16.15
N VAL A 113 18.32 2.05 15.06
CA VAL A 113 19.45 1.54 14.26
C VAL A 113 19.74 2.42 13.04
N TYR A 114 18.79 3.26 12.67
CA TYR A 114 18.92 4.23 11.60
C TYR A 114 18.02 5.43 11.85
N ARG A 115 18.55 6.66 11.68
CA ARG A 115 17.76 7.88 11.73
C ARG A 115 18.42 9.00 10.93
N HIS A 116 17.87 9.30 9.76
CA HIS A 116 18.38 10.33 8.86
C HIS A 116 17.24 11.01 8.08
N PRO A 117 16.36 11.79 8.75
CA PRO A 117 15.28 12.50 8.08
C PRO A 117 15.74 13.41 6.92
N GLU A 118 16.96 13.91 7.00
CA GLU A 118 17.60 14.82 6.04
C GLU A 118 18.07 14.12 4.76
N LYS A 119 18.35 12.81 4.81
CA LYS A 119 18.82 12.08 3.64
C LYS A 119 17.67 11.84 2.67
N GLN A 120 17.98 11.90 1.39
CA GLN A 120 17.05 11.54 0.32
C GLN A 120 17.60 10.31 -0.41
N TYR A 121 16.74 9.38 -0.83
CA TYR A 121 17.11 8.21 -1.65
C TYR A 121 18.02 7.18 -0.93
N ASP A 122 17.85 7.02 0.38
CA ASP A 122 18.65 6.15 1.25
C ASP A 122 18.13 4.70 1.34
N LEU A 123 16.96 4.42 0.77
CA LEU A 123 16.22 3.15 0.93
C LEU A 123 17.07 1.89 0.66
N ARG A 124 17.97 1.93 -0.35
CA ARG A 124 18.89 0.82 -0.65
C ARG A 124 19.95 0.62 0.43
N GLN A 125 20.52 1.70 0.95
CA GLN A 125 21.52 1.66 2.01
C GLN A 125 20.92 1.11 3.29
N THR A 126 19.67 1.50 3.61
CA THR A 126 18.96 0.95 4.77
C THR A 126 18.62 -0.53 4.67
N ILE A 127 18.44 -1.09 3.46
CA ILE A 127 18.25 -2.52 3.29
C ILE A 127 19.52 -3.29 3.70
N GLU A 128 20.71 -2.74 3.45
CA GLU A 128 21.96 -3.38 3.82
C GLU A 128 22.16 -3.47 5.33
N LEU A 129 21.61 -2.52 6.11
CA LEU A 129 21.66 -2.54 7.57
C LEU A 129 20.99 -3.79 8.17
N PHE A 130 19.98 -4.34 7.50
CA PHE A 130 19.28 -5.52 8.00
C PHE A 130 20.12 -6.81 7.96
N LYS A 131 21.21 -6.84 7.18
CA LYS A 131 22.14 -7.98 7.17
C LYS A 131 22.70 -8.24 8.57
N ASP A 132 22.97 -7.19 9.33
CA ASP A 132 23.57 -7.30 10.66
C ASP A 132 22.58 -7.81 11.72
N TYR A 133 21.27 -7.65 11.48
CA TYR A 133 20.19 -8.04 12.41
C TYR A 133 19.51 -9.35 12.04
N LYS A 134 19.86 -9.91 10.88
CA LYS A 134 19.34 -11.19 10.42
C LYS A 134 19.67 -12.29 11.44
N ASP A 135 18.73 -13.21 11.64
CA ASP A 135 18.86 -14.37 12.54
C ASP A 135 19.01 -14.04 14.05
N ARG A 136 19.01 -12.76 14.46
CA ARG A 136 19.04 -12.36 15.88
C ARG A 136 17.72 -12.60 16.62
N GLY A 137 16.67 -13.03 15.91
CA GLY A 137 15.37 -13.34 16.50
C GLY A 137 14.60 -12.10 16.99
N CYS A 138 14.71 -10.98 16.27
CA CYS A 138 14.13 -9.71 16.69
C CYS A 138 12.60 -9.78 16.88
N GLY A 139 12.12 -9.27 18.01
CA GLY A 139 10.72 -9.35 18.40
C GLY A 139 9.85 -8.27 17.74
N ARG A 140 10.42 -7.10 17.45
CA ARG A 140 9.71 -5.96 16.90
C ARG A 140 10.62 -5.10 16.02
N VAL A 141 10.09 -4.69 14.85
CA VAL A 141 10.73 -3.74 13.96
C VAL A 141 9.75 -2.62 13.64
N GLU A 142 10.22 -1.37 13.68
CA GLU A 142 9.45 -0.19 13.30
C GLU A 142 10.16 0.54 12.17
N LEU A 143 9.39 0.93 11.16
CA LEU A 143 9.89 1.69 10.01
C LEU A 143 9.09 2.98 9.89
N LYS A 144 9.80 4.09 9.66
CA LYS A 144 9.19 5.35 9.27
C LYS A 144 9.71 5.71 7.88
N VAL A 145 8.83 5.72 6.89
CA VAL A 145 9.19 5.92 5.48
C VAL A 145 8.43 7.12 4.94
N MET A 146 9.06 7.94 4.10
CA MET A 146 8.46 9.16 3.56
C MET A 146 8.41 9.13 2.03
N PHE A 147 7.29 9.61 1.50
CA PHE A 147 7.08 9.84 0.08
C PHE A 147 6.98 11.34 -0.21
N GLU A 148 8.05 11.92 -0.76
CA GLU A 148 8.11 13.28 -1.31
C GLU A 148 7.51 14.36 -0.38
N GLY A 149 7.62 14.19 0.95
CA GLY A 149 7.03 15.10 1.95
C GLY A 149 5.50 15.04 2.08
N ASN A 150 4.79 14.40 1.16
CA ASN A 150 3.33 14.37 1.08
C ASN A 150 2.67 13.27 1.92
N CYS A 151 3.39 12.18 2.14
CA CYS A 151 2.91 11.04 2.92
C CYS A 151 4.03 10.43 3.75
N THR A 152 3.74 10.16 5.02
CA THR A 152 4.61 9.41 5.92
C THR A 152 3.93 8.10 6.29
N VAL A 153 4.65 6.99 6.17
CA VAL A 153 4.16 5.66 6.52
C VAL A 153 4.87 5.17 7.76
N TYR A 154 4.09 4.90 8.79
CA TYR A 154 4.56 4.26 10.01
C TYR A 154 4.22 2.78 9.92
N THR A 155 5.23 1.93 9.97
CA THR A 155 5.09 0.47 9.89
C THR A 155 5.58 -0.14 11.18
N VAL A 156 4.80 -1.06 11.74
CA VAL A 156 5.20 -1.84 12.92
C VAL A 156 5.03 -3.32 12.59
N VAL A 157 6.13 -4.07 12.67
CA VAL A 157 6.18 -5.53 12.55
C VAL A 157 6.39 -6.11 13.94
N ARG A 158 5.55 -7.06 14.34
CA ARG A 158 5.59 -7.69 15.67
C ARG A 158 5.59 -9.20 15.52
N LYS A 159 6.68 -9.84 15.97
CA LYS A 159 6.72 -11.30 16.11
C LYS A 159 5.73 -11.78 17.16
N THR A 160 5.59 -11.04 18.26
CA THR A 160 4.64 -11.36 19.34
C THR A 160 3.59 -10.26 19.47
N HIS A 161 2.31 -10.63 19.37
CA HIS A 161 1.20 -9.68 19.51
C HIS A 161 -0.02 -10.33 20.18
N ARG A 162 -0.99 -9.50 20.58
CA ARG A 162 -2.28 -9.99 21.07
C ARG A 162 -3.14 -10.42 19.89
N LEU A 163 -4.05 -11.38 20.08
CA LEU A 163 -5.03 -11.78 19.06
C LEU A 163 -5.89 -10.60 18.56
N SER A 164 -6.14 -9.60 19.41
CA SER A 164 -6.88 -8.39 19.03
C SER A 164 -6.06 -7.39 18.19
N ARG A 165 -4.82 -7.72 17.83
CA ARG A 165 -3.91 -6.88 17.04
C ARG A 165 -3.31 -7.70 15.92
N HIS A 166 -2.82 -7.02 14.90
CA HIS A 166 -2.20 -7.66 13.75
C HIS A 166 -0.67 -7.75 13.89
N ALA A 167 -0.09 -8.73 13.20
CA ALA A 167 1.34 -8.95 13.14
C ALA A 167 2.07 -7.76 12.52
N VAL A 168 1.49 -7.18 11.46
CA VAL A 168 2.00 -5.96 10.82
C VAL A 168 0.91 -4.91 10.75
N GLU A 169 1.24 -3.67 11.10
CA GLU A 169 0.37 -2.52 10.95
C GLU A 169 1.08 -1.39 10.21
N LEU A 170 0.39 -0.78 9.25
CA LEU A 170 0.86 0.33 8.44
C LEU A 170 -0.13 1.47 8.54
N VAL A 171 0.39 2.66 8.83
CA VAL A 171 -0.40 3.88 8.92
C VAL A 171 0.21 4.90 7.96
N PHE A 172 -0.50 5.17 6.87
CA PHE A 172 -0.15 6.17 5.87
C PHE A 172 -0.78 7.50 6.29
N ASN A 173 0.01 8.42 6.82
CA ASN A 173 -0.44 9.76 7.16
C ASN A 173 -0.20 10.69 5.98
N GLY A 174 -1.24 11.39 5.52
CA GLY A 174 -1.19 12.29 4.35
C GLY A 174 -1.85 11.71 3.10
N ARG A 175 -1.46 12.22 1.93
CA ARG A 175 -2.07 11.89 0.63
C ARG A 175 -1.20 10.97 -0.19
N ILE A 176 -1.79 9.89 -0.72
CA ILE A 176 -1.09 8.95 -1.60
C ILE A 176 -1.95 8.47 -2.77
N GLU A 177 -1.34 8.37 -3.94
CA GLU A 177 -1.98 7.82 -5.14
C GLU A 177 -2.36 6.34 -4.94
N ARG A 178 -3.58 5.94 -5.34
CA ARG A 178 -4.04 4.55 -5.24
C ARG A 178 -3.12 3.56 -5.93
N GLU A 179 -2.63 3.94 -7.11
CA GLU A 179 -1.71 3.12 -7.89
C GLU A 179 -0.41 2.81 -7.13
N ARG A 180 0.09 3.74 -6.30
CA ARG A 180 1.29 3.49 -5.47
C ARG A 180 1.02 2.50 -4.35
N VAL A 181 -0.10 2.68 -3.64
CA VAL A 181 -0.55 1.72 -2.63
C VAL A 181 -0.76 0.35 -3.27
N ARG A 182 -1.39 0.27 -4.44
CA ARG A 182 -1.59 -0.98 -5.18
C ARG A 182 -0.26 -1.66 -5.54
N ARG A 183 0.73 -0.92 -6.04
CA ARG A 183 2.07 -1.47 -6.34
C ARG A 183 2.76 -2.02 -5.10
N PHE A 184 2.67 -1.28 -3.99
CA PHE A 184 3.20 -1.73 -2.70
C PHE A 184 2.53 -3.04 -2.28
N LEU A 185 1.20 -3.06 -2.23
CA LEU A 185 0.43 -4.21 -1.78
C LEU A 185 0.67 -5.44 -2.67
N ASN A 186 0.67 -5.27 -3.99
CA ASN A 186 0.98 -6.35 -4.94
C ASN A 186 2.37 -6.93 -4.75
N TYR A 187 3.35 -6.10 -4.38
CA TYR A 187 4.69 -6.59 -4.07
C TYR A 187 4.66 -7.42 -2.78
N VAL A 188 4.04 -6.89 -1.72
CA VAL A 188 3.97 -7.55 -0.42
C VAL A 188 3.26 -8.91 -0.53
N THR A 189 2.07 -8.97 -1.13
CA THR A 189 1.30 -10.21 -1.26
C THR A 189 1.95 -11.26 -2.17
N LYS A 190 2.81 -10.84 -3.10
CA LYS A 190 3.57 -11.76 -3.95
C LYS A 190 4.74 -12.41 -3.20
N HIS A 191 5.29 -11.74 -2.17
CA HIS A 191 6.49 -12.21 -1.48
C HIS A 191 6.21 -12.68 -0.04
N LEU A 192 5.07 -12.32 0.54
CA LEU A 192 4.64 -12.75 1.86
C LEU A 192 3.28 -13.43 1.76
N GLU A 193 3.15 -14.59 2.41
CA GLU A 193 1.87 -15.31 2.54
C GLU A 193 1.01 -14.68 3.65
N VAL A 194 0.35 -13.59 3.30
CA VAL A 194 -0.41 -12.76 4.25
C VAL A 194 -1.90 -12.67 3.91
N GLU A 195 -2.70 -12.49 4.95
CA GLU A 195 -4.07 -11.99 4.90
C GLU A 195 -4.06 -10.49 5.18
N MET A 196 -4.90 -9.76 4.46
CA MET A 196 -4.90 -8.30 4.47
C MET A 196 -6.20 -7.76 5.04
N PHE A 197 -6.07 -6.78 5.92
CA PHE A 197 -7.17 -6.03 6.48
C PHE A 197 -6.91 -4.55 6.21
N ALA A 198 -7.81 -3.91 5.47
CA ALA A 198 -7.68 -2.50 5.13
C ALA A 198 -8.85 -1.73 5.74
N ASP A 199 -8.53 -0.89 6.72
CA ASP A 199 -9.50 0.00 7.35
C ASP A 199 -9.33 1.41 6.80
N LYS A 200 -10.44 2.00 6.35
CA LYS A 200 -10.54 3.44 6.12
C LYS A 200 -11.16 4.09 7.37
N TRP A 201 -10.36 4.87 8.11
CA TRP A 201 -10.79 5.77 9.18
C TRP A 201 -10.18 7.15 8.86
N PHE A 202 -10.85 8.31 8.79
CA PHE A 202 -12.24 8.72 9.01
C PHE A 202 -12.67 9.76 7.97
N ARG A 203 -13.99 10.01 7.97
CA ARG A 203 -14.73 11.10 7.35
C ARG A 203 -14.03 12.47 7.46
N HIS A 204 -14.39 13.33 6.51
CA HIS A 204 -14.16 14.77 6.47
C HIS A 204 -14.09 15.39 7.88
N SER A 205 -13.02 16.12 8.18
CA SER A 205 -13.13 17.21 9.14
C SER A 205 -13.74 18.42 8.43
N PRO A 206 -14.67 19.14 9.09
CA PRO A 206 -15.41 20.26 8.51
C PRO A 206 -14.52 21.41 8.03
#